data_AF-A0A447N0U1-F1
#
_entry.id   AF-A0A447N0U1-F1
#
_cell.length_a   1.000
_cell.length_b   1.000
_cell.length_c   1.000
_cell.angle_alpha   90.00
_cell.angle_beta   90.00
_cell.angle_gamma   90.00
#
_symmetry.space_group_name_H-M   'P 1'
#
loop_
_entity.id
_entity.type
_entity.pdbx_description
1 polymer ?
#
loop_
_entity_poly.entity_id
_entity_poly.type
_entity_poly.pdbx_seq_one_letter_code
_entity_poly.pdbx_strand_id
1 'polypeptide(L)'
;MMSSLNITNRIVLPMPDDLRAQIEPLHAMVKAMGLPLLAVSGVEADDVIGTLAREAEKVGRPVLISTGDKDMAQLVTPNITLINTMTNTILGPDEVVNKYGVPPELIIDFLALMGDSSDNIPGVPGVGEKTAQALLQGLGRPWIRCTPSRKKLPASLSAAPKRWPVN
;
A
#
# COMPACT_ATOMS: atom_id res chain seq x y z
N MET A 1 43.03 -6.74 -4.56
CA MET A 1 42.35 -6.26 -5.78
C MET A 1 41.39 -7.36 -6.20
N MET A 2 40.07 -7.29 -6.24
CA MET A 2 39.04 -6.27 -6.02
C MET A 2 37.88 -7.04 -5.36
N SER A 3 37.50 -6.71 -4.12
CA SER A 3 36.20 -6.09 -3.83
C SER A 3 35.23 -6.04 -5.02
N SER A 4 34.36 -7.04 -5.12
CA SER A 4 33.08 -6.91 -5.80
C SER A 4 32.01 -7.13 -4.74
N LEU A 5 31.53 -6.03 -4.15
CA LEU A 5 30.34 -6.04 -3.31
C LEU A 5 29.16 -6.56 -4.14
N ASN A 6 28.61 -7.69 -3.70
CA ASN A 6 27.45 -8.33 -4.32
C ASN A 6 26.16 -7.59 -3.87
N ILE A 7 25.96 -6.37 -4.40
CA ILE A 7 24.75 -5.57 -4.21
C ILE A 7 23.77 -5.97 -5.31
N THR A 8 23.09 -7.12 -5.18
CA THR A 8 21.81 -7.45 -5.86
C THR A 8 21.32 -8.83 -5.41
N ASN A 9 21.04 -9.01 -4.12
CA ASN A 9 20.34 -10.21 -3.65
C ASN A 9 19.04 -9.78 -2.97
N ARG A 10 18.04 -9.40 -3.79
CA ARG A 10 16.63 -9.59 -3.41
C ARG A 10 16.41 -11.10 -3.34
N ILE A 11 16.78 -11.71 -2.21
CA ILE A 11 16.48 -13.11 -1.95
C ILE A 11 15.04 -13.14 -1.44
N VAL A 12 14.07 -13.05 -2.37
CA VAL A 12 12.80 -13.73 -2.12
C VAL A 12 13.14 -15.20 -2.24
N LEU A 13 13.22 -15.91 -1.11
CA LEU A 13 13.47 -17.34 -1.14
C LEU A 13 12.39 -17.98 -2.02
N PRO A 14 12.77 -18.79 -3.03
CA PRO A 14 11.79 -19.42 -3.89
C PRO A 14 10.86 -20.27 -3.01
N MET A 15 9.57 -20.25 -3.33
CA MET A 15 8.60 -21.04 -2.60
C MET A 15 9.04 -22.51 -2.56
N PRO A 16 9.07 -23.14 -1.37
CA PRO A 16 9.40 -24.56 -1.22
C PRO A 16 8.61 -25.42 -2.18
N ASP A 17 9.25 -26.42 -2.79
CA ASP A 17 8.63 -27.22 -3.84
C ASP A 17 7.41 -27.99 -3.34
N ASP A 18 7.41 -28.42 -2.08
CA ASP A 18 6.25 -29.05 -1.42
C ASP A 18 5.04 -28.12 -1.34
N LEU A 19 5.25 -26.80 -1.17
CA LEU A 19 4.18 -25.80 -1.19
C LEU A 19 3.74 -25.48 -2.62
N ARG A 20 4.69 -25.43 -3.56
CA ARG A 20 4.40 -25.19 -4.98
C ARG A 20 3.48 -26.27 -5.55
N ALA A 21 3.72 -27.54 -5.21
CA ALA A 21 2.90 -28.67 -5.65
C ALA A 21 1.44 -28.58 -5.17
N GLN A 22 1.16 -27.83 -4.11
CA GLN A 22 -0.19 -27.67 -3.54
C GLN A 22 -1.01 -26.56 -4.21
N ILE A 23 -0.38 -25.66 -4.97
CA ILE A 23 -1.07 -24.51 -5.58
C ILE A 23 -2.09 -24.95 -6.63
N GLU A 24 -1.71 -25.85 -7.52
CA GLU A 24 -2.58 -26.28 -8.62
C GLU A 24 -3.85 -27.01 -8.12
N PRO A 25 -3.75 -27.97 -7.17
CA PRO A 25 -4.93 -28.53 -6.51
C PRO A 25 -5.80 -27.49 -5.82
N LEU A 26 -5.21 -26.50 -5.14
CA LEU A 26 -5.94 -25.42 -4.48
C LEU A 26 -6.77 -24.61 -5.50
N HIS A 27 -6.15 -24.23 -6.62
CA HIS A 27 -6.83 -23.51 -7.69
C HIS A 27 -7.99 -24.33 -8.28
N ALA A 28 -7.81 -25.64 -8.46
CA ALA A 28 -8.86 -26.53 -8.93
C ALA A 28 -10.03 -26.60 -7.93
N MET A 29 -9.74 -26.68 -6.64
CA MET A 29 -10.77 -26.67 -5.58
C MET A 29 -11.55 -25.35 -5.55
N VAL A 30 -10.86 -24.20 -5.60
CA VAL A 30 -11.51 -22.87 -5.61
C VAL A 30 -12.46 -22.73 -6.80
N LYS A 31 -12.02 -23.17 -7.99
CA LYS A 31 -12.87 -23.18 -9.19
C LYS A 31 -14.05 -24.14 -9.05
N ALA A 32 -13.84 -25.33 -8.47
CA ALA A 32 -14.90 -26.30 -8.21
C ALA A 32 -15.95 -25.80 -7.21
N MET A 33 -15.54 -24.96 -6.25
CA MET A 33 -16.46 -24.26 -5.33
C MET A 33 -17.28 -23.15 -6.01
N GLY A 34 -17.04 -22.85 -7.28
CA GLY A 34 -17.72 -21.79 -8.02
C GLY A 34 -17.21 -20.39 -7.72
N LEU A 35 -16.06 -20.26 -7.05
CA LEU A 35 -15.45 -18.96 -6.75
C LEU A 35 -14.64 -18.46 -7.96
N PRO A 36 -14.82 -17.20 -8.38
CA PRO A 36 -13.97 -16.61 -9.41
C PRO A 36 -12.51 -16.55 -8.95
N LEU A 37 -11.61 -17.15 -9.75
CA LEU A 37 -10.17 -17.07 -9.53
C LEU A 37 -9.57 -16.14 -10.57
N LEU A 38 -8.95 -15.05 -10.12
CA LEU A 38 -8.28 -14.07 -10.96
C LEU A 38 -6.78 -14.07 -10.63
N ALA A 39 -5.95 -14.30 -11.63
CA ALA A 39 -4.51 -14.20 -11.53
C ALA A 39 -3.98 -13.54 -12.81
N VAL A 40 -3.26 -12.44 -12.67
CA VAL A 40 -2.70 -11.67 -13.79
C VAL A 40 -1.19 -11.84 -13.77
N SER A 41 -0.62 -12.28 -14.89
CA SER A 41 0.83 -12.50 -14.97
C SER A 41 1.58 -11.18 -14.85
N GLY A 42 2.57 -11.14 -13.95
CA GLY A 42 3.44 -9.96 -13.75
C GLY A 42 2.82 -8.84 -12.92
N VAL A 43 1.68 -9.07 -12.27
CA VAL A 43 1.02 -8.11 -11.37
C VAL A 43 0.91 -8.74 -9.98
N GLU A 44 1.17 -7.96 -8.94
CA GLU A 44 1.04 -8.42 -7.56
C GLU A 44 -0.44 -8.54 -7.17
N ALA A 45 -0.74 -9.45 -6.23
CA ALA A 45 -2.14 -9.76 -5.89
C ALA A 45 -2.84 -8.58 -5.19
N ASP A 46 -2.09 -7.82 -4.41
CA ASP A 46 -2.50 -6.59 -3.75
C ASP A 46 -2.90 -5.48 -4.75
N ASP A 47 -2.16 -5.31 -5.85
CA ASP A 47 -2.52 -4.38 -6.94
C ASP A 47 -3.87 -4.74 -7.57
N VAL A 48 -4.10 -6.04 -7.79
CA VAL A 48 -5.37 -6.55 -8.32
C VAL A 48 -6.51 -6.32 -7.34
N ILE A 49 -6.31 -6.67 -6.07
CA ILE A 49 -7.30 -6.47 -5.00
C ILE A 49 -7.61 -4.98 -4.83
N GLY A 50 -6.59 -4.13 -4.78
CA GLY A 50 -6.73 -2.68 -4.67
C GLY A 50 -7.50 -2.08 -5.84
N THR A 51 -7.18 -2.51 -7.06
CA THR A 51 -7.91 -2.07 -8.26
C THR A 51 -9.39 -2.46 -8.17
N LEU A 52 -9.69 -3.72 -7.87
CA LEU A 52 -11.07 -4.21 -7.77
C LEU A 52 -11.85 -3.54 -6.63
N ALA A 53 -11.22 -3.32 -5.49
CA ALA A 53 -11.83 -2.64 -4.35
C ALA A 53 -12.22 -1.20 -4.69
N ARG A 54 -11.33 -0.47 -5.39
CA ARG A 54 -11.60 0.91 -5.81
C ARG A 54 -12.66 1.00 -6.89
N GLU A 55 -12.67 0.07 -7.85
CA GLU A 55 -13.73 0.02 -8.86
C GLU A 55 -15.10 -0.31 -8.23
N ALA A 56 -15.16 -1.23 -7.26
CA ALA A 56 -16.37 -1.54 -6.52
C ALA A 56 -16.86 -0.35 -5.66
N GLU A 57 -15.94 0.36 -5.01
CA GLU A 57 -16.25 1.56 -4.24
C GLU A 57 -16.83 2.68 -5.13
N LYS A 58 -16.28 2.89 -6.35
CA LYS A 58 -16.78 3.89 -7.31
C LYS A 58 -18.23 3.66 -7.70
N VAL A 59 -18.68 2.40 -7.73
CA VAL A 59 -20.08 2.03 -8.01
C VAL A 59 -20.94 1.95 -6.74
N GLY A 60 -20.41 2.38 -5.59
CA GLY A 60 -21.12 2.44 -4.32
C GLY A 60 -21.33 1.08 -3.66
N ARG A 61 -20.52 0.07 -4.01
CA ARG A 61 -20.62 -1.26 -3.38
C ARG A 61 -19.69 -1.35 -2.17
N PRO A 62 -20.18 -1.83 -1.02
CA PRO A 62 -19.32 -2.11 0.11
C PRO A 62 -18.40 -3.29 -0.22
N VAL A 63 -17.14 -3.21 0.19
CA VAL A 63 -16.09 -4.19 -0.07
C VAL A 63 -15.52 -4.68 1.26
N LEU A 64 -15.43 -6.00 1.41
CA LEU A 64 -14.76 -6.65 2.51
C LEU A 64 -13.55 -7.41 1.96
N ILE A 65 -12.35 -7.06 2.43
CA ILE A 65 -11.10 -7.72 2.01
C ILE A 65 -10.61 -8.59 3.17
N SER A 66 -10.51 -9.89 2.93
CA SER A 66 -9.94 -10.82 3.91
C SER A 66 -8.43 -10.88 3.74
N THR A 67 -7.68 -10.24 4.63
CA THR A 67 -6.22 -10.21 4.58
C THR A 67 -5.60 -10.02 5.97
N GLY A 68 -4.43 -10.62 6.17
CA GLY A 68 -3.56 -10.36 7.31
C GLY A 68 -2.49 -9.31 7.03
N ASP A 69 -2.38 -8.86 5.78
CA ASP A 69 -1.41 -7.88 5.33
C ASP A 69 -1.74 -6.49 5.88
N LYS A 70 -0.74 -5.85 6.49
CA LYS A 70 -0.88 -4.51 7.06
C LYS A 70 -0.84 -3.42 5.99
N ASP A 71 -0.25 -3.68 4.84
CA ASP A 71 -0.11 -2.71 3.75
C ASP A 71 -1.46 -2.41 3.12
N MET A 72 -2.37 -3.39 3.16
CA MET A 72 -3.77 -3.24 2.75
C MET A 72 -4.56 -2.23 3.58
N ALA A 73 -4.08 -1.85 4.77
CA ALA A 73 -4.72 -0.80 5.57
C ALA A 73 -4.80 0.55 4.84
N GLN A 74 -3.94 0.79 3.84
CA GLN A 74 -4.02 1.96 2.97
C GLN A 74 -5.32 2.04 2.14
N LEU A 75 -5.96 0.90 1.87
CA LEU A 75 -7.16 0.82 1.05
C LEU A 75 -8.44 1.13 1.84
N VAL A 76 -8.35 1.19 3.16
CA VAL A 76 -9.51 1.34 4.04
C VAL A 76 -10.21 2.68 3.82
N THR A 77 -11.51 2.62 3.63
CA THR A 77 -12.43 3.76 3.51
C THR A 77 -13.74 3.42 4.22
N PRO A 78 -14.70 4.36 4.31
CA PRO A 78 -16.02 4.03 4.85
C PRO A 78 -16.74 2.88 4.12
N ASN A 79 -16.38 2.60 2.85
CA ASN A 79 -16.96 1.52 2.06
C ASN A 79 -16.04 0.29 1.91
N ILE A 80 -14.76 0.39 2.26
CA ILE A 80 -13.78 -0.69 2.14
C ILE A 80 -13.29 -1.06 3.55
N THR A 81 -13.61 -2.27 3.97
CA THR A 81 -13.25 -2.79 5.30
C THR A 81 -12.31 -3.98 5.16
N LEU A 82 -11.33 -4.10 6.05
CA LEU A 82 -10.49 -5.31 6.12
C LEU A 82 -10.95 -6.22 7.24
N ILE A 83 -10.83 -7.53 7.02
CA ILE A 83 -11.00 -8.55 8.05
C ILE A 83 -9.79 -9.46 8.08
N ASN A 84 -9.24 -9.69 9.28
CA ASN A 84 -8.29 -10.75 9.52
C ASN A 84 -9.01 -11.91 10.19
N THR A 85 -9.19 -13.02 9.47
CA THR A 85 -9.90 -14.21 9.93
C THR A 85 -9.14 -15.01 10.99
N MET A 86 -7.83 -14.78 11.15
CA MET A 86 -7.02 -15.43 12.20
C MET A 86 -7.29 -14.80 13.57
N THR A 87 -7.41 -13.48 13.63
CA THR A 87 -7.63 -12.71 14.86
C THR A 87 -9.07 -12.23 15.03
N ASN A 88 -9.93 -12.47 14.03
CA ASN A 88 -11.29 -11.91 13.92
C ASN A 88 -11.35 -10.39 14.10
N THR A 89 -10.28 -9.70 13.71
CA THR A 89 -10.22 -8.23 13.80
C THR A 89 -10.74 -7.60 12.52
N ILE A 90 -11.68 -6.68 12.67
CA ILE A 90 -12.21 -5.85 11.58
C ILE A 90 -11.50 -4.49 11.64
N LEU A 91 -11.02 -4.01 10.50
CA LEU A 91 -10.34 -2.73 10.38
C LEU A 91 -11.15 -1.83 9.42
N GLY A 92 -11.89 -0.89 10.00
CA GLY A 92 -12.41 0.29 9.32
C GLY A 92 -11.52 1.51 9.57
N PRO A 93 -11.94 2.70 9.11
CA PRO A 93 -11.13 3.92 9.21
C PRO A 93 -10.72 4.26 10.65
N ASP A 94 -11.65 4.15 11.59
CA ASP A 94 -11.41 4.47 13.00
C ASP A 94 -10.54 3.41 13.67
N GLU A 95 -10.73 2.14 13.34
CA GLU A 95 -9.92 1.04 13.85
C GLU A 95 -8.48 1.11 13.33
N VAL A 96 -8.27 1.56 12.09
CA VAL A 96 -6.92 1.83 11.56
C VAL A 96 -6.25 2.95 12.36
N VAL A 97 -6.95 4.04 12.64
CA VAL A 97 -6.42 5.13 13.47
C VAL A 97 -6.08 4.63 14.87
N ASN A 98 -6.95 3.82 15.49
CA ASN A 98 -6.71 3.27 16.83
C ASN A 98 -5.52 2.30 16.86
N LYS A 99 -5.32 1.51 15.79
CA LYS A 99 -4.27 0.51 15.71
C LYS A 99 -2.90 1.12 15.37
N TYR A 100 -2.84 2.04 14.42
CA TYR A 100 -1.59 2.58 13.88
C TYR A 100 -1.28 4.01 14.33
N GLY A 101 -2.23 4.70 14.96
CA GLY A 101 -2.10 6.10 15.39
C GLY A 101 -2.14 7.11 14.23
N VAL A 102 -2.40 6.64 13.00
CA VAL A 102 -2.44 7.43 11.76
C VAL A 102 -3.65 7.03 10.92
N PRO A 103 -4.23 7.96 10.14
CA PRO A 103 -5.32 7.63 9.23
C PRO A 103 -4.85 6.74 8.07
N PRO A 104 -5.75 5.98 7.42
CA PRO A 104 -5.44 5.11 6.27
C PRO A 104 -4.60 5.78 5.17
N GLU A 105 -4.86 7.06 4.92
CA GLU A 105 -4.17 7.87 3.92
C GLU A 105 -2.67 8.12 4.20
N LEU A 106 -2.21 7.91 5.43
CA LEU A 106 -0.82 8.09 5.85
C LEU A 106 -0.12 6.76 6.17
N ILE A 107 -0.80 5.62 5.99
CA ILE A 107 -0.22 4.30 6.28
C ILE A 107 1.02 4.03 5.44
N ILE A 108 1.01 4.41 4.15
CA ILE A 108 2.16 4.23 3.25
C ILE A 108 3.37 5.02 3.77
N ASP A 109 3.16 6.29 4.16
CA ASP A 109 4.23 7.13 4.70
C ASP A 109 4.73 6.61 6.05
N PHE A 110 3.83 6.08 6.88
CA PHE A 110 4.17 5.46 8.16
C PHE A 110 5.03 4.22 7.99
N LEU A 111 4.66 3.34 7.06
CA LEU A 111 5.43 2.13 6.73
C LEU A 111 6.76 2.47 6.05
N ALA A 112 6.79 3.50 5.19
CA ALA A 112 8.04 3.97 4.58
C ALA A 112 9.04 4.51 5.62
N LEU A 113 8.53 5.16 6.68
CA LEU A 113 9.36 5.69 7.76
C LEU A 113 9.89 4.58 8.69
N MET A 114 9.03 3.67 9.13
CA MET A 114 9.44 2.55 9.98
C MET A 114 10.24 1.48 9.23
N GLY A 115 9.96 1.31 7.95
CA GLY A 115 10.34 0.13 7.19
C GLY A 115 9.45 -1.07 7.52
N ASP A 116 9.66 -2.13 6.75
CA ASP A 116 9.02 -3.41 6.97
C ASP A 116 10.06 -4.53 7.04
N SER A 117 10.17 -5.17 8.20
CA SER A 117 11.05 -6.33 8.35
C SER A 117 10.51 -7.57 7.64
N SER A 118 9.20 -7.68 7.44
CA SER A 118 8.58 -8.81 6.73
C SER A 118 8.90 -8.76 5.24
N ASP A 119 8.85 -7.57 4.63
CA ASP A 119 9.18 -7.37 3.21
C ASP A 119 10.64 -6.96 2.97
N ASN A 120 11.46 -7.01 4.02
CA ASN A 120 12.87 -6.62 3.99
C ASN A 120 13.09 -5.20 3.42
N ILE A 121 12.16 -4.30 3.72
CA ILE A 121 12.19 -2.88 3.34
C ILE A 121 12.88 -2.12 4.48
N PRO A 122 14.11 -1.62 4.29
CA PRO A 122 14.80 -0.86 5.32
C PRO A 122 14.11 0.50 5.52
N GLY A 123 13.71 0.78 6.75
CA GLY A 123 13.15 2.07 7.16
C GLY A 123 14.23 3.13 7.40
N VAL A 124 13.78 4.30 7.87
CA VAL A 124 14.69 5.37 8.25
C VAL A 124 15.37 5.01 9.57
N PRO A 125 16.72 5.00 9.64
CA PRO A 125 17.44 4.66 10.87
C PRO A 125 17.04 5.56 12.04
N GLY A 126 16.63 4.95 13.16
CA GLY A 126 16.23 5.68 14.37
C GLY A 126 14.78 6.17 14.39
N VAL A 127 13.98 5.87 13.37
CA VAL A 127 12.55 6.17 13.33
C VAL A 127 11.75 4.92 13.65
N GLY A 128 11.27 4.82 14.89
CA GLY A 128 10.30 3.80 15.29
C GLY A 128 8.86 4.31 15.22
N GLU A 129 7.91 3.47 15.64
CA GLU A 129 6.46 3.76 15.60
C GLU A 129 6.08 5.12 16.20
N LYS A 130 6.54 5.42 17.42
CA LYS A 130 6.21 6.69 18.10
C LYS A 130 6.81 7.91 17.40
N THR A 131 8.02 7.76 16.87
CA THR A 131 8.69 8.84 16.13
C THR A 131 8.01 9.07 14.79
N ALA A 132 7.63 7.99 14.08
CA ALA A 132 6.89 8.08 12.82
C ALA A 132 5.51 8.73 13.02
N GLN A 133 4.76 8.34 14.05
CA GLN A 133 3.49 8.98 14.40
C GLN A 133 3.66 10.46 14.71
N ALA A 134 4.65 10.83 15.53
CA ALA A 134 4.94 12.22 15.86
C ALA A 134 5.33 13.06 14.63
N LEU A 135 6.11 12.48 13.71
CA LEU A 135 6.49 13.14 12.46
C LEU A 135 5.28 13.34 11.54
N LEU A 136 4.42 12.34 11.39
CA LEU A 136 3.24 12.41 10.52
C LEU A 136 2.16 13.36 11.06
N GLN A 137 1.97 13.37 12.38
CA GLN A 137 1.04 14.28 13.06
C GLN A 137 1.60 15.72 13.10
N GLY A 138 2.91 15.88 13.32
CA GLY A 138 3.57 17.19 13.42
C GLY A 138 3.85 17.88 12.09
N LEU A 139 4.06 17.14 11.00
CA LEU A 139 4.41 17.70 9.69
C LEU A 139 3.22 17.96 8.77
N GLY A 140 2.00 17.49 9.10
CA GLY A 140 0.80 17.80 8.34
C GLY A 140 0.95 17.55 6.83
N ARG A 141 0.79 16.28 6.42
CA ARG A 141 0.92 15.74 5.04
C ARG A 141 2.38 15.53 4.59
N PRO A 142 2.79 14.27 4.32
CA PRO A 142 4.12 13.96 3.83
C PRO A 142 4.29 14.25 2.33
N TRP A 143 5.57 14.38 1.98
CA TRP A 143 6.19 14.91 0.78
C TRP A 143 5.78 14.31 -0.57
N ILE A 144 4.99 13.23 -0.59
CA ILE A 144 4.55 12.54 -1.82
C ILE A 144 3.47 13.32 -2.56
N ARG A 145 2.72 14.18 -1.87
CA ARG A 145 1.84 15.16 -2.52
C ARG A 145 2.56 16.50 -2.62
N CYS A 146 3.50 16.61 -3.55
CA CYS A 146 3.94 17.89 -4.07
C CYS A 146 2.81 18.52 -4.91
N THR A 147 1.63 18.73 -4.32
CA THR A 147 0.73 19.76 -4.83
C THR A 147 1.47 21.07 -4.59
N PRO A 148 1.73 21.89 -5.63
CA PRO A 148 2.29 23.21 -5.39
C PRO A 148 1.33 23.90 -4.45
N SER A 149 1.80 24.12 -3.23
CA SER A 149 1.06 24.88 -2.22
C SER A 149 0.67 26.18 -2.90
N ARG A 150 -0.64 26.35 -3.14
CA ARG A 150 -1.23 27.59 -3.61
C ARG A 150 -1.16 28.60 -2.46
N LYS A 151 0.05 28.94 -2.00
CA LYS A 151 0.28 30.25 -1.40
C LYS A 151 -0.10 31.22 -2.51
N LYS A 152 -1.11 32.06 -2.27
CA LYS A 152 -1.52 33.11 -3.21
C LYS A 152 -0.25 33.79 -3.71
N LEU A 153 0.09 33.58 -4.98
CA LEU A 153 1.13 34.38 -5.63
C LEU A 153 0.71 35.85 -5.49
N PRO A 154 1.61 36.76 -5.10
CA PRO A 154 1.32 38.18 -5.16
C PRO A 154 0.90 38.51 -6.60
N ALA A 155 -0.10 39.39 -6.75
CA ALA A 155 -0.76 39.70 -8.02
C ALA A 155 0.19 40.17 -9.16
N SER A 156 1.44 40.47 -8.83
CA SER A 156 2.50 40.90 -9.75
C SER A 156 3.07 39.79 -10.65
N LEU A 157 2.77 38.51 -10.42
CA LEU A 157 3.26 37.38 -11.23
C LEU A 157 2.16 36.67 -12.06
N SER A 158 1.15 37.40 -12.51
CA SER A 158 0.07 36.87 -13.37
C SER A 158 0.38 36.88 -14.88
N ALA A 159 1.57 37.31 -15.30
CA ALA A 159 1.94 37.30 -16.72
C ALA A 159 2.59 35.96 -17.11
N ALA A 160 1.77 34.96 -17.44
CA ALA A 160 2.25 33.74 -18.08
C ALA A 160 2.76 34.03 -19.49
N PRO A 161 3.99 33.63 -19.88
CA PRO A 161 4.43 33.72 -21.28
C PRO A 161 3.67 32.70 -22.15
N LYS A 162 3.29 33.14 -23.34
CA LYS A 162 2.53 32.37 -24.34
C LYS A 162 3.30 31.10 -24.76
N ARG A 163 2.62 29.97 -24.61
CA ARG A 163 2.67 28.70 -25.39
C ARG A 163 3.92 28.49 -26.27
N TRP A 164 4.76 27.54 -25.87
CA TRP A 164 5.88 27.06 -26.70
C TRP A 164 5.37 26.27 -27.92
N PRO A 165 5.95 26.48 -29.13
CA PRO A 165 5.59 25.73 -30.31
C PRO A 165 6.15 24.29 -30.23
N VAL A 166 5.32 23.32 -30.57
CA VAL A 166 5.73 21.94 -30.86
C VAL A 166 6.23 21.89 -32.30
N ASN A 167 7.44 21.38 -32.51
CA ASN A 167 7.89 20.81 -33.78
C ASN A 167 7.68 19.30 -33.71
#